data_AF-A0A3D1LE96-F1
#
_entry.id   AF-A0A3D1LE96-F1
#
_cell.length_a   1.000
_cell.length_b   1.000
_cell.length_c   1.000
_cell.angle_alpha   90.00
_cell.angle_beta   90.00
_cell.angle_gamma   90.00
#
_symmetry.space_group_name_H-M   'P 1'
#
loop_
_entity.id
_entity.type
_entity.pdbx_description
1 polymer ?
#
loop_
_entity_poly.entity_id
_entity_poly.type
_entity_poly.pdbx_seq_one_letter_code
_entity_poly.pdbx_strand_id
1 'polypeptide(L)'
;MNPMDCKQAQNVWSRVMAAQTAAPCTNAEKAPEKTARTQQAPAVSITPEQVMQAMHEELCDAETYRCLAARMSGCARKTLLAISHDERCHAKKLGAIYFLLTGKKACPKKPENPCITCNAETLRRQYQRELSAREHYEALAPMSGARACTMRELALDECRHAQSIYELLQSCL
;
A
#
# COMPACT_ATOMS: atom_id res chain seq x y z
N MET A 1 16.35 -29.88 -26.23
CA MET A 1 16.85 -28.61 -25.66
C MET A 1 18.13 -28.92 -24.93
N ASN A 2 19.29 -28.47 -25.45
CA ASN A 2 20.55 -28.65 -24.73
C ASN A 2 20.63 -27.59 -23.61
N PRO A 3 20.98 -27.98 -22.37
CA PRO A 3 21.20 -27.03 -21.30
C PRO A 3 22.43 -26.17 -21.64
N MET A 4 22.30 -24.85 -21.56
CA MET A 4 23.38 -23.90 -21.82
C MET A 4 24.55 -24.17 -20.88
N ASP A 5 25.73 -24.42 -21.45
CA ASP A 5 26.97 -24.62 -20.71
C ASP A 5 27.34 -23.32 -19.96
N CYS A 6 27.65 -23.45 -18.66
CA CYS A 6 28.00 -22.34 -17.78
C CYS A 6 29.19 -21.52 -18.34
N LYS A 7 30.10 -22.18 -19.07
CA LYS A 7 31.20 -21.49 -19.79
C LYS A 7 30.70 -20.63 -20.94
N GLN A 8 29.67 -21.05 -21.68
CA GLN A 8 29.09 -20.24 -22.75
C GLN A 8 28.39 -19.00 -22.20
N ALA A 9 27.67 -19.15 -21.08
CA ALA A 9 27.03 -18.01 -20.41
C ALA A 9 28.07 -16.96 -19.96
N GLN A 10 29.19 -17.40 -19.38
CA GLN A 10 30.24 -16.50 -18.91
C GLN A 10 30.97 -15.80 -20.06
N ASN A 11 31.22 -16.51 -21.17
CA ASN A 11 31.83 -15.93 -22.36
C ASN A 11 30.94 -14.87 -23.03
N VAL A 12 29.62 -15.09 -23.05
CA VAL A 12 28.66 -14.08 -23.54
C VAL A 12 28.67 -12.86 -22.63
N TRP A 13 28.68 -13.06 -21.31
CA TRP A 13 28.72 -11.97 -20.34
C TRP A 13 29.99 -11.11 -20.44
N SER A 14 31.16 -11.73 -20.56
CA SER A 14 32.43 -11.00 -20.72
C SER A 14 32.47 -10.18 -22.02
N ARG A 15 31.89 -10.68 -23.11
CA ARG A 15 31.82 -9.94 -24.39
C ARG A 15 30.86 -8.75 -24.33
N VAL A 16 29.70 -8.92 -23.70
CA VAL A 16 28.72 -7.83 -23.52
C VAL A 16 29.30 -6.73 -22.65
N MET A 17 30.02 -7.08 -21.57
CA MET A 17 30.66 -6.10 -20.69
C MET A 17 31.85 -5.40 -21.37
N ALA A 18 32.65 -6.12 -22.17
CA ALA A 18 33.73 -5.52 -22.95
C ALA A 18 33.23 -4.59 -24.08
N ALA A 19 32.08 -4.91 -24.69
CA ALA A 19 31.45 -4.04 -25.69
C ALA A 19 30.85 -2.77 -25.07
N GLN A 20 30.42 -2.81 -23.80
CA GLN A 20 29.96 -1.63 -23.06
C GLN A 20 31.11 -0.71 -22.62
N THR A 21 32.32 -1.24 -22.41
CA THR A 21 33.50 -0.44 -22.06
C THR A 21 34.29 0.07 -23.26
N ALA A 22 34.08 -0.50 -24.46
CA ALA A 22 34.87 -0.19 -25.66
C ALA A 22 34.17 0.72 -26.69
N ALA A 23 33.05 1.38 -26.37
CA ALA A 23 32.42 2.32 -27.29
C ALA A 23 33.19 3.66 -27.32
N PRO A 24 33.82 4.08 -28.44
CA PRO A 24 34.36 5.42 -28.57
C PRO A 24 33.28 6.33 -29.18
N CYS A 25 32.86 7.35 -28.44
CA CYS A 25 32.16 8.49 -29.03
C CYS A 25 33.19 9.35 -29.78
N THR A 26 33.25 9.25 -31.10
CA THR A 26 33.94 10.24 -31.94
C THR A 26 32.90 11.23 -32.47
N ASN A 27 32.88 12.44 -31.90
CA ASN A 27 33.07 13.70 -32.62
C ASN A 27 33.08 14.84 -31.60
N ALA A 28 34.20 15.56 -31.59
CA ALA A 28 34.45 16.69 -30.73
C ALA A 28 33.85 17.96 -31.33
N GLU A 29 33.14 18.77 -30.52
CA GLU A 29 33.37 20.23 -30.46
C GLU A 29 32.68 20.89 -29.24
N LYS A 30 33.55 21.45 -28.38
CA LYS A 30 33.39 22.51 -27.36
C LYS A 30 32.02 22.80 -26.70
N ALA A 31 31.93 22.46 -25.41
CA ALA A 31 31.54 23.36 -24.30
C ALA A 31 31.72 22.60 -22.95
N PRO A 32 32.05 23.24 -21.82
CA PRO A 32 32.11 22.55 -20.54
C PRO A 32 30.69 22.46 -19.99
N GLU A 33 29.88 21.56 -20.54
CA GLU A 33 28.61 21.23 -19.92
C GLU A 33 28.92 20.30 -18.74
N LYS A 34 29.10 20.90 -17.56
CA LYS A 34 28.90 20.20 -16.30
C LYS A 34 27.54 19.55 -16.43
N THR A 35 27.50 18.25 -16.75
CA THR A 35 26.32 17.42 -16.56
C THR A 35 26.12 17.40 -15.06
N ALA A 36 25.47 18.44 -14.55
CA ALA A 36 24.77 18.39 -13.30
C ALA A 36 23.86 17.18 -13.48
N ARG A 37 24.25 16.06 -12.87
CA ARG A 37 23.34 14.99 -12.47
C ARG A 37 22.11 15.75 -11.99
N THR A 38 21.07 15.79 -12.81
CA THR A 38 19.84 16.46 -12.45
C THR A 38 19.45 15.74 -11.19
N GLN A 39 19.66 16.40 -10.05
CA GLN A 39 19.08 15.97 -8.81
C GLN A 39 17.61 16.11 -9.11
N GLN A 40 17.00 15.01 -9.59
CA GLN A 40 15.56 14.87 -9.56
C GLN A 40 15.21 15.32 -8.16
N ALA A 41 14.50 16.45 -8.07
CA ALA A 41 13.90 16.91 -6.84
C ALA A 41 13.32 15.65 -6.18
N PRO A 42 13.58 15.39 -4.88
CA PRO A 42 13.20 14.13 -4.26
C PRO A 42 11.76 13.86 -4.66
N ALA A 43 11.56 12.84 -5.52
CA ALA A 43 10.23 12.49 -5.97
C ALA A 43 9.46 12.26 -4.69
N VAL A 44 8.40 13.04 -4.46
CA VAL A 44 7.65 13.00 -3.20
C VAL A 44 7.20 11.55 -3.03
N SER A 45 7.89 10.83 -2.16
CA SER A 45 7.73 9.40 -2.00
C SER A 45 7.08 9.16 -0.67
N ILE A 46 6.17 8.18 -0.62
CA ILE A 46 5.56 7.76 0.64
C ILE A 46 6.65 7.46 1.67
N THR A 47 6.50 7.99 2.87
CA THR A 47 7.48 7.74 3.93
C THR A 47 7.14 6.45 4.69
N PRO A 48 8.13 5.77 5.29
CA PRO A 48 7.86 4.63 6.16
C PRO A 48 6.89 4.94 7.31
N GLU A 49 6.94 6.16 7.84
CA GLU A 49 6.06 6.62 8.93
C GLU A 49 4.61 6.71 8.46
N GLN A 50 4.36 7.24 7.25
CA GLN A 50 3.03 7.27 6.66
C GLN A 50 2.47 5.86 6.48
N VAL A 51 3.28 4.91 6.00
CA VAL A 51 2.87 3.52 5.82
C VAL A 51 2.62 2.83 7.17
N MET A 52 3.44 3.12 8.20
CA MET A 52 3.24 2.59 9.54
C MET A 52 1.96 3.13 10.19
N GLN A 53 1.66 4.41 9.98
CA GLN A 53 0.43 5.03 10.47
C GLN A 53 -0.80 4.42 9.80
N ALA A 54 -0.83 4.34 8.46
CA ALA A 54 -1.93 3.71 7.73
C ALA A 54 -2.13 2.25 8.19
N MET A 55 -1.05 1.48 8.35
CA MET A 55 -1.13 0.11 8.85
C MET A 55 -1.73 0.00 10.25
N HIS A 56 -1.47 0.97 11.13
CA HIS A 56 -2.07 1.00 12.45
C HIS A 56 -3.56 1.36 12.40
N GLU A 57 -3.95 2.26 11.50
CA GLU A 57 -5.34 2.63 11.25
C GLU A 57 -6.16 1.43 10.77
N GLU A 58 -5.69 0.71 9.74
CA GLU A 58 -6.31 -0.56 9.27
C GLU A 58 -6.51 -1.57 10.40
N LEU A 59 -5.53 -1.69 11.31
CA LEU A 59 -5.66 -2.60 12.45
C LEU A 59 -6.70 -2.13 13.47
N CYS A 60 -6.87 -0.81 13.65
CA CYS A 60 -7.90 -0.25 14.51
C CYS A 60 -9.29 -0.39 13.89
N ASP A 61 -9.42 -0.19 12.59
CA ASP A 61 -10.66 -0.36 11.84
C ASP A 61 -11.06 -1.85 11.84
N ALA A 62 -10.12 -2.77 11.58
CA ALA A 62 -10.32 -4.20 11.74
C ALA A 62 -10.91 -4.58 13.11
N GLU A 63 -10.36 -4.02 14.18
CA GLU A 63 -10.78 -4.30 15.55
C GLU A 63 -12.16 -3.69 15.87
N THR A 64 -12.45 -2.52 15.30
CA THR A 64 -13.77 -1.88 15.39
C THR A 64 -14.84 -2.70 14.72
N TYR A 65 -14.62 -3.16 13.49
CA TYR A 65 -15.56 -4.03 12.79
C TYR A 65 -15.76 -5.37 13.47
N ARG A 66 -14.69 -5.94 14.05
CA ARG A 66 -14.78 -7.17 14.85
C ARG A 66 -15.65 -6.97 16.09
N CYS A 67 -15.50 -5.84 16.80
CA CYS A 67 -16.29 -5.50 17.97
C CYS A 67 -17.76 -5.20 17.62
N LEU A 68 -18.02 -4.52 16.52
CA LEU A 68 -19.38 -4.31 16.00
C LEU A 68 -20.04 -5.64 15.62
N ALA A 69 -19.32 -6.52 14.92
CA ALA A 69 -19.81 -7.83 14.51
C ALA A 69 -20.23 -8.69 15.70
N ALA A 70 -19.54 -8.60 16.83
CA ALA A 70 -19.88 -9.29 18.07
C ALA A 70 -21.22 -8.80 18.68
N ARG A 71 -21.69 -7.61 18.29
CA ARG A 71 -22.92 -6.96 18.79
C ARG A 71 -24.08 -7.07 17.80
N MET A 72 -23.89 -7.73 16.66
CA MET A 72 -24.88 -7.87 15.59
C MET A 72 -25.09 -9.36 15.25
N SER A 73 -26.11 -9.65 14.45
CA SER A 73 -26.46 -11.01 14.03
C SER A 73 -26.71 -11.09 12.52
N GLY A 74 -26.93 -12.30 12.00
CA GLY A 74 -27.32 -12.53 10.62
C GLY A 74 -26.34 -11.98 9.58
N CYS A 75 -26.87 -11.36 8.52
CA CYS A 75 -26.09 -10.78 7.43
C CYS A 75 -25.19 -9.65 7.91
N ALA A 76 -25.67 -8.78 8.81
CA ALA A 76 -24.87 -7.67 9.32
C ALA A 76 -23.57 -8.14 10.01
N ARG A 77 -23.66 -9.18 10.85
CA ARG A 77 -22.48 -9.79 11.47
C ARG A 77 -21.51 -10.34 10.42
N LYS A 78 -22.01 -11.00 9.37
CA LYS A 78 -21.16 -11.57 8.31
C LYS A 78 -20.44 -10.46 7.53
N THR A 79 -21.15 -9.41 7.14
CA THR A 79 -20.58 -8.24 6.45
C THR A 79 -19.48 -7.61 7.27
N LEU A 80 -19.72 -7.32 8.55
CA LEU A 80 -18.71 -6.70 9.42
C LEU A 80 -17.48 -7.60 9.66
N LEU A 81 -17.65 -8.92 9.73
CA LEU A 81 -16.51 -9.85 9.80
C LEU A 81 -15.72 -9.89 8.49
N ALA A 82 -16.39 -9.75 7.34
CA ALA A 82 -15.71 -9.67 6.04
C ALA A 82 -14.88 -8.39 5.96
N ILE A 83 -15.46 -7.23 6.29
CA ILE A 83 -14.72 -5.95 6.33
C ILE A 83 -13.53 -6.07 7.31
N SER A 84 -13.76 -6.56 8.55
CA SER A 84 -12.69 -6.78 9.53
C SER A 84 -11.53 -7.65 9.02
N HIS A 85 -11.83 -8.64 8.18
CA HIS A 85 -10.82 -9.48 7.55
C HIS A 85 -10.04 -8.72 6.46
N ASP A 86 -10.73 -7.93 5.66
CA ASP A 86 -10.14 -7.17 4.56
C ASP A 86 -9.20 -6.08 5.09
N GLU A 87 -9.59 -5.35 6.14
CA GLU A 87 -8.71 -4.42 6.89
C GLU A 87 -7.40 -5.10 7.39
N ARG A 88 -7.51 -6.34 7.90
CA ARG A 88 -6.31 -7.11 8.29
C ARG A 88 -5.44 -7.48 7.10
N CYS A 89 -6.04 -7.70 5.93
CA CYS A 89 -5.31 -7.93 4.69
C CYS A 89 -4.65 -6.64 4.18
N HIS A 90 -5.31 -5.49 4.30
CA HIS A 90 -4.74 -4.18 4.00
C HIS A 90 -3.50 -3.90 4.87
N ALA A 91 -3.60 -4.11 6.18
CA ALA A 91 -2.47 -3.98 7.09
C ALA A 91 -1.28 -4.88 6.67
N LYS A 92 -1.53 -6.09 6.16
CA LYS A 92 -0.47 -6.96 5.61
C LYS A 92 0.14 -6.41 4.32
N LYS A 93 -0.68 -5.90 3.39
CA LYS A 93 -0.22 -5.24 2.15
C LYS A 93 0.69 -4.06 2.51
N LEU A 94 0.28 -3.20 3.45
CA LEU A 94 1.07 -2.08 3.96
C LEU A 94 2.34 -2.54 4.67
N GLY A 95 2.28 -3.65 5.44
CA GLY A 95 3.46 -4.27 6.04
C GLY A 95 4.51 -4.70 5.02
N ALA A 96 4.09 -5.23 3.88
CA ALA A 96 4.99 -5.54 2.76
C ALA A 96 5.59 -4.27 2.14
N ILE A 97 4.78 -3.22 1.94
CA ILE A 97 5.25 -1.92 1.45
C ILE A 97 6.30 -1.33 2.40
N TYR A 98 6.05 -1.34 3.71
CA TYR A 98 6.98 -0.87 4.73
C TYR A 98 8.31 -1.65 4.69
N PHE A 99 8.24 -2.97 4.58
CA PHE A 99 9.43 -3.82 4.48
C PHE A 99 10.24 -3.48 3.21
N LEU A 100 9.58 -3.26 2.07
CA LEU A 100 10.25 -2.85 0.83
C LEU A 100 10.92 -1.46 0.94
N LEU A 101 10.36 -0.55 1.74
CA LEU A 101 10.95 0.78 1.96
C LEU A 101 12.15 0.75 2.93
N THR A 102 12.13 -0.12 3.93
CA THR A 102 13.03 -0.01 5.09
C THR A 102 13.97 -1.20 5.28
N GLY A 103 13.67 -2.34 4.65
CA GLY A 103 14.31 -3.62 4.94
C GLY A 103 13.99 -4.20 6.32
N LYS A 104 13.04 -3.60 7.06
CA LYS A 104 12.69 -3.99 8.43
C LYS A 104 11.24 -4.47 8.52
N LYS A 105 11.00 -5.48 9.35
CA LYS A 105 9.64 -5.93 9.65
C LYS A 105 8.89 -4.82 10.38
N ALA A 106 7.70 -4.48 9.89
CA ALA A 106 6.82 -3.55 10.57
C ALA A 106 6.29 -4.15 11.88
N CYS A 107 6.29 -3.36 12.95
CA CYS A 107 5.74 -3.71 14.26
C CYS A 107 4.77 -2.61 14.70
N PRO A 108 3.57 -2.52 14.09
CA PRO A 108 2.58 -1.53 14.48
C PRO A 108 2.12 -1.78 15.92
N LYS A 109 1.71 -0.72 16.61
CA LYS A 109 1.11 -0.84 17.95
C LYS A 109 -0.15 -1.70 17.86
N LYS A 110 -0.35 -2.54 18.87
CA LYS A 110 -1.58 -3.32 18.99
C LYS A 110 -2.77 -2.35 19.10
N PRO A 111 -3.84 -2.54 18.31
CA PRO A 111 -5.04 -1.73 18.45
C PRO A 111 -5.68 -1.95 19.82
N GLU A 112 -6.19 -0.87 20.41
CA GLU A 112 -6.99 -0.92 21.61
C GLU A 112 -8.43 -1.36 21.28
N ASN A 113 -9.12 -1.97 22.25
CA ASN A 113 -10.52 -2.31 22.06
C ASN A 113 -11.35 -1.01 22.04
N PRO A 114 -12.12 -0.74 20.96
CA PRO A 114 -12.92 0.48 20.89
C PRO A 114 -14.09 0.43 21.88
N CYS A 115 -14.33 1.55 22.56
CA CYS A 115 -15.52 1.72 23.39
C CYS A 115 -16.73 2.01 22.51
N ILE A 116 -17.59 1.01 22.31
CA ILE A 116 -18.82 1.13 21.49
C ILE A 116 -20.01 1.34 22.42
N THR A 117 -20.53 2.56 22.46
CA THR A 117 -21.75 2.89 23.20
C THR A 117 -23.01 2.73 22.35
N CYS A 118 -22.95 3.11 21.07
CA CYS A 118 -24.06 3.02 20.11
C CYS A 118 -23.59 2.46 18.77
N ASN A 119 -24.22 1.37 18.30
CA ASN A 119 -23.82 0.72 17.04
C ASN A 119 -24.00 1.65 15.84
N ALA A 120 -25.14 2.34 15.74
CA ALA A 120 -25.44 3.23 14.61
C ALA A 120 -24.48 4.42 14.53
N GLU A 121 -24.16 5.04 15.67
CA GLU A 121 -23.19 6.14 15.72
C GLU A 121 -21.77 5.67 15.38
N THR A 122 -21.36 4.49 15.85
CA THR A 122 -20.06 3.91 15.46
C THR A 122 -20.02 3.58 13.96
N LEU A 123 -21.08 3.01 13.39
CA LEU A 123 -21.18 2.77 11.94
C LEU A 123 -21.13 4.08 11.14
N ARG A 124 -21.82 5.13 11.61
CA ARG A 124 -21.76 6.47 10.98
C ARG A 124 -20.34 7.03 10.96
N ARG A 125 -19.58 6.87 12.05
CA ARG A 125 -18.17 7.28 12.12
C ARG A 125 -17.29 6.45 11.21
N GLN A 126 -17.47 5.12 11.20
CA GLN A 126 -16.73 4.24 10.30
C GLN A 126 -16.98 4.58 8.84
N TYR A 127 -18.23 4.85 8.44
CA TYR A 127 -18.54 5.31 7.08
C TYR A 127 -17.69 6.54 6.67
N GLN A 128 -17.55 7.53 7.55
CA GLN A 128 -16.73 8.71 7.28
C GLN A 128 -15.23 8.38 7.26
N ARG A 129 -14.77 7.45 8.12
CA ARG A 129 -13.39 6.97 8.11
C ARG A 129 -13.04 6.25 6.82
N GLU A 130 -13.91 5.37 6.32
CA GLU A 130 -13.72 4.67 5.04
C GLU A 130 -13.58 5.66 3.87
N LEU A 131 -14.41 6.70 3.82
CA LEU A 131 -14.29 7.74 2.80
C LEU A 131 -12.97 8.52 2.91
N SER A 132 -12.55 8.84 4.13
CA SER A 132 -11.27 9.50 4.38
C SER A 132 -10.08 8.60 4.04
N ALA A 133 -10.16 7.30 4.31
CA ALA A 133 -9.13 6.32 4.00
C ALA A 133 -9.00 6.13 2.48
N ARG A 134 -10.12 6.05 1.76
CA ARG A 134 -10.15 6.09 0.29
C ARG A 134 -9.39 7.29 -0.25
N GLU A 135 -9.72 8.50 0.19
CA GLU A 135 -9.06 9.74 -0.24
C GLU A 135 -7.57 9.73 0.11
N HIS A 136 -7.22 9.21 1.29
CA HIS A 136 -5.84 9.06 1.72
C HIS A 136 -5.05 8.15 0.78
N TYR A 137 -5.57 6.97 0.44
CA TYR A 137 -4.91 6.05 -0.48
C TYR A 137 -4.85 6.56 -1.92
N GLU A 138 -5.90 7.25 -2.39
CA GLU A 138 -5.87 7.96 -3.68
C GLU A 138 -4.74 9.00 -3.73
N ALA A 139 -4.54 9.75 -2.65
CA ALA A 139 -3.47 10.74 -2.53
C ALA A 139 -2.06 10.09 -2.44
N LEU A 140 -1.94 8.94 -1.77
CA LEU A 140 -0.67 8.21 -1.67
C LEU A 140 -0.28 7.49 -2.97
N ALA A 141 -1.25 7.11 -3.81
CA ALA A 141 -0.99 6.37 -5.04
C ALA A 141 0.07 7.02 -5.96
N PRO A 142 -0.03 8.32 -6.36
CA PRO A 142 0.99 8.95 -7.21
C PRO A 142 2.38 9.02 -6.55
N MET A 143 2.44 9.05 -5.22
CA MET A 143 3.68 9.10 -4.43
C MET A 143 4.32 7.71 -4.20
N SER A 144 3.61 6.64 -4.56
CA SER A 144 3.99 5.26 -4.21
C SER A 144 4.89 4.56 -5.23
N GLY A 145 5.15 5.18 -6.38
CA GLY A 145 5.96 4.61 -7.46
C GLY A 145 5.37 3.28 -7.95
N ALA A 146 6.17 2.22 -8.02
CA ALA A 146 5.74 0.89 -8.44
C ALA A 146 4.59 0.28 -7.61
N ARG A 147 4.30 0.84 -6.43
CA ARG A 147 3.24 0.40 -5.51
C ARG A 147 1.93 1.18 -5.70
N ALA A 148 1.85 2.07 -6.69
CA ALA A 148 0.67 2.90 -6.95
C ALA A 148 -0.59 2.05 -7.19
N CYS A 149 -0.48 0.91 -7.88
CA CYS A 149 -1.61 0.01 -8.09
C CYS A 149 -2.16 -0.52 -6.77
N THR A 150 -1.30 -0.94 -5.84
CA THR A 150 -1.72 -1.40 -4.51
C THR A 150 -2.46 -0.31 -3.73
N MET A 151 -2.01 0.94 -3.77
CA MET A 151 -2.74 2.03 -3.10
C MET A 151 -4.10 2.28 -3.73
N ARG A 152 -4.23 2.19 -5.06
CA ARG A 152 -5.53 2.32 -5.73
C ARG A 152 -6.46 1.16 -5.40
N GLU A 153 -5.94 -0.06 -5.27
CA GLU A 153 -6.73 -1.20 -4.82
C GLU A 153 -7.25 -0.98 -3.40
N LEU A 154 -6.40 -0.54 -2.46
CA LEU A 154 -6.84 -0.20 -1.11
C LEU A 154 -7.96 0.85 -1.13
N ALA A 155 -7.78 1.94 -1.90
CA ALA A 155 -8.83 2.96 -2.04
C ALA A 155 -10.17 2.40 -2.58
N LEU A 156 -10.11 1.48 -3.55
CA LEU A 156 -11.31 0.82 -4.06
C LEU A 156 -11.94 -0.10 -3.04
N ASP A 157 -11.14 -0.76 -2.19
CA ASP A 157 -11.60 -1.61 -1.10
C ASP A 157 -12.34 -0.75 -0.06
N GLU A 158 -11.79 0.39 0.37
CA GLU A 158 -12.45 1.31 1.33
C GLU A 158 -13.75 1.90 0.78
N CYS A 159 -13.81 2.17 -0.53
CA CYS A 159 -15.05 2.59 -1.17
C CYS A 159 -16.16 1.53 -1.05
N ARG A 160 -15.80 0.23 -1.19
CA ARG A 160 -16.76 -0.88 -1.03
C ARG A 160 -17.14 -1.09 0.44
N HIS A 161 -16.21 -0.85 1.37
CA HIS A 161 -16.50 -0.87 2.80
C HIS A 161 -17.49 0.24 3.17
N ALA A 162 -17.28 1.48 2.72
CA ALA A 162 -18.20 2.59 2.92
C ALA A 162 -19.61 2.26 2.40
N GLN A 163 -19.71 1.71 1.19
CA GLN A 163 -20.99 1.29 0.61
C GLN A 163 -21.68 0.20 1.47
N SER A 164 -20.93 -0.80 1.91
CA SER A 164 -21.45 -1.85 2.79
C SER A 164 -21.98 -1.29 4.10
N ILE A 165 -21.28 -0.33 4.70
CA ILE A 165 -21.72 0.34 5.95
C ILE A 165 -22.98 1.16 5.72
N TYR A 166 -23.08 1.87 4.59
CA TYR A 166 -24.27 2.61 4.22
C TYR A 166 -25.50 1.69 4.13
N GLU A 167 -25.37 0.53 3.48
CA GLU A 167 -26.44 -0.48 3.40
C GLU A 167 -26.80 -1.06 4.78
N LEU A 168 -25.82 -1.29 5.65
CA LEU A 168 -26.09 -1.70 7.03
C LEU A 168 -26.88 -0.64 7.79
N LEU A 169 -26.55 0.64 7.63
CA LEU A 169 -27.25 1.75 8.27
C LEU A 169 -28.71 1.84 7.80
N GLN A 170 -29.01 1.58 6.52
CA GLN A 170 -30.39 1.52 6.01
C GLN A 170 -31.24 0.43 6.69
N SER A 171 -30.62 -0.60 7.24
CA SER A 171 -31.31 -1.68 7.98
C SER A 171 -31.36 -1.48 9.48
N CYS A 172 -30.57 -0.55 10.02
CA CYS A 172 -30.44 -0.29 11.46
C CYS A 172 -31.16 0.98 11.93
N LEU A 173 -31.51 1.87 11.00
CA LEU A 173 -32.26 3.11 11.22
C LEU A 173 -33.72 2.92 10.82
#